data_AF-A0A2T0LFK6-F1
#
_entry.id   AF-A0A2T0LFK6-F1
#
_cell.length_a   1.000
_cell.length_b   1.000
_cell.length_c   1.000
_cell.angle_alpha   90.00
_cell.angle_beta   90.00
_cell.angle_gamma   90.00
#
_symmetry.space_group_name_H-M   'P 1'
#
loop_
_entity.id
_entity.type
_entity.pdbx_description
1 polymer ?
#
loop_
_entity_poly.entity_id
_entity_poly.type
_entity_poly.pdbx_seq_one_letter_code
_entity_poly.pdbx_strand_id
1 'polypeptide(L)'
;MKSLLYKDFLALRTFLLFFLASVIFLLLIGFIKINELLPAAAIVAMTIPFQLISVEEKNNSHIFVNSLPVDRNAVVGAKYLFTLLVSTLLIGAAKMVNVFFSLPSERDFWDLLIAFVGIWGFTAVFYPLYYWLGPVFVKIGLFVTFIVAFGVAPMLYNMGVKNNFWGLLEVFESYPSLFWVIVLLAFTGIMLFLSLLLSSWLYRRKDF
;
A
#
# COMPACT_ATOMS: atom_id res chain seq x y z
N MET A 1 -5.02 21.35 3.23
CA MET A 1 -5.00 19.95 2.71
C MET A 1 -4.83 19.87 1.19
N LYS A 2 -5.63 20.56 0.36
CA LYS A 2 -5.51 20.50 -1.11
C LYS A 2 -4.08 20.78 -1.63
N SER A 3 -3.41 21.79 -1.09
CA SER A 3 -2.02 22.14 -1.44
C SER A 3 -1.01 21.03 -1.12
N LEU A 4 -1.18 20.31 -0.01
CA LEU A 4 -0.32 19.19 0.39
C LEU A 4 -0.49 18.00 -0.56
N LEU A 5 -1.73 17.67 -0.92
CA LEU A 5 -2.01 16.61 -1.89
C LEU A 5 -1.45 16.94 -3.29
N TYR A 6 -1.56 18.20 -3.71
CA TYR A 6 -1.02 18.64 -4.98
C TYR A 6 0.52 18.55 -5.01
N LYS A 7 1.18 18.91 -3.91
CA LYS A 7 2.63 18.73 -3.75
C LYS A 7 3.01 17.25 -3.89
N ASP A 8 2.31 16.36 -3.19
CA ASP A 8 2.58 14.91 -3.24
C ASP A 8 2.32 14.33 -4.64
N PHE A 9 1.28 14.83 -5.36
CA PHE A 9 1.04 14.49 -6.76
C PHE A 9 2.19 14.92 -7.67
N LEU A 10 2.66 16.17 -7.54
CA LEU A 10 3.77 16.67 -8.34
C LEU A 10 5.06 15.89 -8.10
N ALA A 11 5.29 15.42 -6.87
CA ALA A 11 6.42 14.57 -6.51
C ALA A 11 6.33 13.19 -7.18
N LEU A 12 5.14 12.60 -7.24
CA LEU A 12 4.95 11.22 -7.71
C LEU A 12 4.66 11.12 -9.22
N ARG A 13 4.26 12.19 -9.90
CA ARG A 13 3.81 12.15 -11.32
C ARG A 13 4.79 11.46 -12.26
N THR A 14 6.09 11.72 -12.10
CA THR A 14 7.11 11.14 -12.98
C THR A 14 7.24 9.65 -12.72
N PHE A 15 7.21 9.22 -11.46
CA PHE A 15 7.20 7.81 -11.08
C PHE A 15 5.97 7.08 -11.65
N LEU A 16 4.77 7.67 -11.54
CA LEU A 16 3.54 7.10 -12.10
C LEU A 16 3.60 6.97 -13.62
N LEU A 17 4.15 7.97 -14.32
CA LEU A 17 4.34 7.92 -15.77
C LEU A 17 5.33 6.82 -16.18
N PHE A 18 6.46 6.71 -15.49
CA PHE A 18 7.43 5.63 -15.73
C PHE A 18 6.82 4.25 -15.47
N PHE A 19 6.03 4.11 -14.40
CA PHE A 19 5.31 2.88 -14.11
C PHE A 19 4.31 2.53 -15.20
N LEU A 20 3.50 3.50 -15.64
CA LEU A 20 2.52 3.27 -16.70
C LEU A 20 3.20 2.86 -18.01
N ALA A 21 4.30 3.54 -18.37
CA ALA A 21 5.10 3.18 -19.55
C ALA A 21 5.72 1.78 -19.44
N SER A 22 6.25 1.41 -18.26
CA SER A 22 6.86 0.08 -18.06
C SER A 22 5.83 -1.04 -18.10
N VAL A 23 4.64 -0.84 -17.53
CA VAL A 23 3.53 -1.80 -17.61
C VAL A 23 3.09 -2.02 -19.05
N ILE A 24 2.88 -0.95 -19.82
CA ILE A 24 2.50 -1.05 -21.24
C ILE A 24 3.58 -1.82 -22.01
N PHE A 25 4.85 -1.48 -21.79
CA PHE A 25 5.97 -2.16 -22.43
C PHE A 25 6.02 -3.67 -22.10
N LEU A 26 5.83 -4.03 -20.83
CA LEU A 26 5.82 -5.43 -20.39
C LEU A 26 4.62 -6.23 -20.92
N LEU A 27 3.46 -5.57 -21.08
CA LEU A 27 2.30 -6.16 -21.74
C LEU A 27 2.56 -6.40 -23.24
N LEU A 28 3.18 -5.44 -23.93
CA LEU A 28 3.47 -5.55 -25.37
C LEU A 28 4.46 -6.67 -25.70
N ILE A 29 5.43 -6.93 -24.82
CA ILE A 29 6.38 -8.04 -24.96
C ILE A 29 5.78 -9.39 -24.51
N GLY A 30 4.61 -9.37 -23.87
CA GLY A 30 3.94 -10.56 -23.36
C GLY A 30 4.58 -11.11 -22.07
N PHE A 31 5.40 -10.32 -21.38
CA PHE A 31 6.02 -10.73 -20.11
C PHE A 31 4.99 -10.77 -18.98
N ILE A 32 4.05 -9.82 -18.97
CA ILE A 32 2.92 -9.78 -18.03
C ILE A 32 1.65 -10.12 -18.81
N LYS A 33 0.82 -11.00 -18.26
CA LYS A 33 -0.53 -11.25 -18.79
C LYS A 33 -1.52 -10.25 -18.21
N ILE A 34 -2.59 -9.97 -18.94
CA ILE A 34 -3.67 -9.07 -18.49
C ILE A 34 -4.17 -9.48 -17.09
N ASN A 35 -4.41 -10.77 -16.86
CA ASN A 35 -4.87 -11.28 -15.56
C ASN A 35 -3.90 -11.00 -14.39
N GLU A 36 -2.61 -10.76 -14.65
CA GLU A 36 -1.58 -10.48 -13.64
C GLU A 36 -1.42 -8.98 -13.35
N LEU A 37 -2.14 -8.12 -14.06
CA LEU A 37 -2.05 -6.67 -13.93
C LEU A 37 -2.50 -6.18 -12.54
N LEU A 38 -3.51 -6.81 -11.95
CA LEU A 38 -4.04 -6.43 -10.65
C LEU A 38 -3.04 -6.69 -9.50
N PRO A 39 -2.43 -7.88 -9.38
CA PRO A 39 -1.30 -8.10 -8.46
C PRO A 39 -0.12 -7.14 -8.69
N ALA A 40 0.26 -6.89 -9.94
CA ALA A 40 1.35 -5.98 -10.29
C ALA A 40 1.06 -4.54 -9.82
N ALA A 41 -0.16 -4.07 -10.08
CA ALA A 41 -0.67 -2.80 -9.57
C ALA A 41 -0.62 -2.72 -8.05
N ALA A 42 -1.01 -3.78 -7.35
CA ALA A 42 -1.00 -3.80 -5.89
C ALA A 42 0.42 -3.69 -5.31
N ILE A 43 1.40 -4.40 -5.89
CA ILE A 43 2.81 -4.32 -5.50
C ILE A 43 3.33 -2.90 -5.68
N VAL A 44 3.06 -2.26 -6.82
CA VAL A 44 3.50 -0.88 -7.07
C VAL A 44 2.83 0.11 -6.13
N ALA A 45 1.54 -0.08 -5.85
CA ALA A 45 0.83 0.72 -4.87
C ALA A 45 1.48 0.65 -3.47
N MET A 46 2.02 -0.50 -3.06
CA MET A 46 2.80 -0.64 -1.82
C MET A 46 4.13 0.13 -1.85
N THR A 47 4.69 0.43 -3.03
CA THR A 47 5.92 1.22 -3.14
C THR A 47 5.69 2.74 -3.06
N ILE A 48 4.45 3.21 -3.25
CA ILE A 48 4.12 4.64 -3.25
C ILE A 48 4.59 5.37 -1.98
N PRO A 49 4.36 4.85 -0.76
CA PRO A 49 4.81 5.51 0.46
C PRO A 49 6.34 5.69 0.51
N PHE A 50 7.11 4.71 0.03
CA PHE A 50 8.56 4.80 -0.07
C PHE A 50 8.99 5.91 -1.04
N GLN A 51 8.34 6.01 -2.20
CA GLN A 51 8.69 7.02 -3.20
C GLN A 51 8.38 8.43 -2.71
N LEU A 52 7.21 8.64 -2.09
CA LEU A 52 6.82 9.93 -1.52
C LEU A 52 7.84 10.42 -0.51
N ILE A 53 8.24 9.56 0.42
CA ILE A 53 9.21 9.93 1.45
C ILE A 53 10.60 10.10 0.85
N SER A 54 11.03 9.23 -0.06
CA SER A 54 12.36 9.34 -0.69
C SER A 54 12.54 10.67 -1.42
N VAL A 55 11.50 11.15 -2.12
CA VAL A 55 11.52 12.46 -2.77
C VAL A 55 11.53 13.60 -1.74
N GLU A 56 10.77 13.46 -0.64
CA GLU A 56 10.72 14.46 0.42
C GLU A 56 12.05 14.59 1.18
N GLU A 57 12.71 13.48 1.47
CA GLU A 57 14.05 13.42 2.06
C GLU A 57 15.09 14.01 1.10
N LYS A 58 15.06 13.62 -0.18
CA LYS A 58 15.99 14.16 -1.19
C LYS A 58 15.91 15.68 -1.33
N ASN A 59 14.71 16.24 -1.19
CA ASN A 59 14.46 17.67 -1.37
C ASN A 59 14.39 18.43 -0.04
N ASN A 60 14.66 17.80 1.11
CA ASN A 60 14.44 18.36 2.46
C ASN A 60 13.07 19.04 2.63
N SER A 61 12.06 18.54 1.92
CA SER A 61 10.75 19.21 1.84
C SER A 61 9.99 19.14 3.17
N HIS A 62 10.40 18.27 4.09
CA HIS A 62 9.89 18.23 5.46
C HIS A 62 10.21 19.51 6.24
N ILE A 63 11.40 20.12 6.06
CA ILE A 63 11.77 21.39 6.71
C ILE A 63 10.88 22.52 6.20
N PHE A 64 10.72 22.60 4.89
CA PHE A 64 9.88 23.63 4.26
C PHE A 64 8.40 23.51 4.65
N VAL A 65 7.85 22.30 4.71
CA VAL A 65 6.45 22.11 5.11
C VAL A 65 6.23 22.48 6.58
N ASN A 66 7.22 22.23 7.45
CA ASN A 66 7.14 22.55 8.87
C ASN A 66 7.38 24.04 9.19
N SER A 67 7.96 24.82 8.28
CA SER A 67 8.09 26.27 8.45
C SER A 67 6.82 27.04 8.04
N LEU A 68 5.89 26.38 7.36
CA LEU A 68 4.58 26.95 7.00
C LEU A 68 3.59 26.83 8.18
N PRO A 69 2.59 27.73 8.28
CA PRO A 69 1.55 27.67 9.31
C PRO A 69 0.52 26.57 9.00
N VAL A 70 0.97 25.32 8.96
CA VAL A 70 0.17 24.13 8.64
C VAL A 70 0.14 23.22 9.86
N ASP A 71 -1.05 22.73 10.21
CA ASP A 71 -1.19 21.77 11.30
C ASP A 71 -0.45 20.46 10.97
N ARG A 72 0.37 20.00 11.92
CA ARG A 72 1.17 18.78 11.82
C ARG A 72 0.30 17.54 11.55
N ASN A 73 -0.92 17.49 12.11
CA ASN A 73 -1.84 16.39 11.81
C ASN A 73 -2.32 16.40 10.37
N ALA A 74 -2.53 17.59 9.80
CA ALA A 74 -2.93 17.72 8.40
C ALA A 74 -1.83 17.26 7.44
N VAL A 75 -0.55 17.38 7.82
CA VAL A 75 0.59 16.84 7.04
C VAL A 75 0.55 15.32 7.01
N VAL A 76 0.42 14.67 8.18
CA VAL A 76 0.32 13.20 8.26
C VAL A 76 -0.93 12.70 7.55
N GLY A 77 -2.10 13.30 7.83
CA GLY A 77 -3.36 12.92 7.21
C GLY A 77 -3.35 13.06 5.68
N ALA A 78 -2.68 14.10 5.16
CA ALA A 78 -2.52 14.26 3.71
C ALA A 78 -1.74 13.09 3.08
N LYS A 79 -0.69 12.58 3.73
CA LYS A 79 0.09 11.44 3.21
C LYS A 79 -0.71 10.14 3.18
N TYR A 80 -1.45 9.85 4.26
CA TYR A 80 -2.34 8.68 4.28
C TYR A 80 -3.40 8.80 3.19
N LEU A 81 -4.11 9.93 3.14
CA LEU A 81 -5.17 10.14 2.16
C LEU A 81 -4.64 10.09 0.73
N PHE A 82 -3.49 10.69 0.46
CA PHE A 82 -2.87 10.67 -0.86
C PHE A 82 -2.51 9.24 -1.29
N THR A 83 -1.81 8.49 -0.42
CA THR A 83 -1.47 7.08 -0.70
C THR A 83 -2.72 6.24 -0.93
N LEU A 84 -3.73 6.35 -0.07
CA LEU A 84 -4.96 5.57 -0.23
C LEU A 84 -5.70 5.91 -1.52
N LEU A 85 -5.80 7.20 -1.89
CA LEU A 85 -6.45 7.64 -3.12
C LEU A 85 -5.70 7.14 -4.36
N VAL A 86 -4.40 7.37 -4.44
CA VAL A 86 -3.60 6.95 -5.61
C VAL A 86 -3.59 5.44 -5.75
N SER A 87 -3.41 4.70 -4.65
CA SER A 87 -3.46 3.24 -4.67
C SER A 87 -4.83 2.72 -5.11
N THR A 88 -5.92 3.31 -4.62
CA THR A 88 -7.29 2.92 -5.02
C THR A 88 -7.52 3.18 -6.50
N LEU A 89 -7.06 4.32 -7.02
CA LEU A 89 -7.15 4.62 -8.45
C LEU A 89 -6.33 3.65 -9.30
N LEU A 90 -5.14 3.26 -8.82
CA LEU A 90 -4.24 2.36 -9.54
C LEU A 90 -4.80 0.93 -9.61
N ILE A 91 -5.34 0.41 -8.50
CA ILE A 91 -6.08 -0.87 -8.46
C ILE A 91 -7.32 -0.80 -9.34
N GLY A 92 -8.11 0.27 -9.21
CA GLY A 92 -9.33 0.46 -9.98
C GLY A 92 -9.06 0.49 -11.48
N ALA A 93 -8.02 1.21 -11.92
CA ALA A 93 -7.59 1.24 -13.30
C ALA A 93 -7.13 -0.14 -13.80
N ALA A 94 -6.32 -0.85 -13.02
CA ALA A 94 -5.89 -2.21 -13.35
C ALA A 94 -7.08 -3.17 -13.50
N LYS A 95 -8.06 -3.07 -12.59
CA LYS A 95 -9.27 -3.89 -12.67
C LYS A 95 -10.14 -3.54 -13.86
N MET A 96 -10.28 -2.26 -14.19
CA MET A 96 -11.00 -1.82 -15.39
C MET A 96 -10.38 -2.43 -16.64
N VAL A 97 -9.06 -2.37 -16.79
CA VAL A 97 -8.35 -3.01 -17.92
C VAL A 97 -8.66 -4.52 -17.96
N ASN A 98 -8.62 -5.21 -16.83
CA ASN A 98 -8.98 -6.63 -16.80
C ASN A 98 -10.43 -6.87 -17.26
N VAL A 99 -11.41 -6.10 -16.79
CA VAL A 99 -12.81 -6.27 -17.19
C VAL A 99 -13.02 -5.98 -18.68
N PHE A 100 -12.27 -5.03 -19.27
CA PHE A 100 -12.38 -4.71 -20.70
C PHE A 100 -11.76 -5.77 -21.62
N PHE A 101 -10.67 -6.42 -21.19
CA PHE A 101 -9.88 -7.30 -22.05
C PHE A 101 -9.93 -8.79 -21.65
N SER A 102 -10.47 -9.13 -20.48
CA SER A 102 -10.67 -10.51 -20.03
C SER A 102 -12.07 -10.74 -19.43
N LEU A 103 -12.52 -11.99 -19.48
CA LEU A 103 -13.81 -12.37 -18.92
C LEU A 103 -13.78 -12.28 -17.38
N PRO A 104 -14.82 -11.74 -16.74
CA PRO A 104 -14.92 -11.72 -15.28
C PRO A 104 -14.81 -13.14 -14.71
N SER A 105 -13.98 -13.28 -13.68
CA SER A 105 -13.79 -14.52 -12.93
C SER A 105 -14.45 -14.40 -11.56
N GLU A 106 -14.97 -15.51 -11.02
CA GLU A 106 -15.47 -15.56 -9.64
C GLU A 106 -14.40 -15.16 -8.60
N ARG A 107 -13.13 -15.31 -8.96
CA ARG A 107 -11.97 -14.93 -8.12
C ARG A 107 -11.73 -13.41 -8.07
N ASP A 108 -12.31 -12.65 -8.98
CA ASP A 108 -12.06 -11.22 -9.13
C ASP A 108 -12.37 -10.40 -7.87
N PHE A 109 -13.43 -10.77 -7.18
CA PHE A 109 -13.82 -10.11 -5.93
C PHE A 109 -12.75 -10.33 -4.85
N TRP A 110 -12.23 -11.55 -4.72
CA TRP A 110 -11.20 -11.89 -3.74
C TRP A 110 -9.87 -11.22 -4.06
N ASP A 111 -9.47 -11.22 -5.33
CA ASP A 111 -8.22 -10.60 -5.75
C ASP A 111 -8.24 -9.08 -5.49
N LEU A 112 -9.40 -8.43 -5.72
CA LEU A 112 -9.61 -7.02 -5.34
C LEU A 112 -9.56 -6.81 -3.82
N LEU A 113 -10.27 -7.63 -3.06
CA LEU A 113 -10.31 -7.53 -1.60
C LEU A 113 -8.90 -7.66 -1.01
N ILE A 114 -8.14 -8.65 -1.48
CA ILE A 114 -6.75 -8.89 -1.05
C ILE A 114 -5.86 -7.71 -1.44
N ALA A 115 -6.01 -7.15 -2.64
CA ALA A 115 -5.25 -5.98 -3.07
C ALA A 115 -5.50 -4.77 -2.14
N PHE A 116 -6.76 -4.46 -1.86
CA PHE A 116 -7.13 -3.36 -0.96
C PHE A 116 -6.63 -3.59 0.46
N VAL A 117 -6.95 -4.75 1.06
CA VAL A 117 -6.52 -5.13 2.41
C VAL A 117 -5.00 -5.10 2.53
N GLY A 118 -4.29 -5.61 1.53
CA GLY A 118 -2.83 -5.64 1.48
C GLY A 118 -2.24 -4.24 1.51
N ILE A 119 -2.71 -3.32 0.66
CA ILE A 119 -2.15 -1.95 0.60
C ILE A 119 -2.55 -1.14 1.83
N TRP A 120 -3.79 -1.28 2.30
CA TRP A 120 -4.28 -0.57 3.47
C TRP A 120 -3.54 -1.02 4.73
N GLY A 121 -3.41 -2.34 4.91
CA GLY A 121 -2.60 -2.93 5.98
C GLY A 121 -1.13 -2.51 5.88
N PHE A 122 -0.54 -2.54 4.68
CA PHE A 122 0.83 -2.09 4.45
C PHE A 122 1.01 -0.62 4.85
N THR A 123 0.11 0.25 4.40
CA THR A 123 0.13 1.69 4.72
C THR A 123 -0.01 1.93 6.23
N ALA A 124 -0.84 1.12 6.91
CA ALA A 124 -1.02 1.17 8.35
C ALA A 124 0.26 0.80 9.13
N VAL A 125 1.09 -0.10 8.62
CA VAL A 125 2.38 -0.44 9.26
C VAL A 125 3.46 0.56 8.89
N PHE A 126 3.49 0.96 7.62
CA PHE A 126 4.60 1.69 7.03
C PHE A 126 4.81 3.08 7.65
N TYR A 127 3.77 3.92 7.70
CA TYR A 127 3.90 5.30 8.15
C TYR A 127 4.34 5.41 9.63
N PRO A 128 3.75 4.66 10.57
CA PRO A 128 4.24 4.62 11.95
C PRO A 128 5.72 4.29 12.06
N LEU A 129 6.15 3.23 11.37
CA LEU A 129 7.54 2.81 11.38
C LEU A 129 8.46 3.87 10.80
N TYR A 130 8.07 4.51 9.69
CA TYR A 130 8.84 5.63 9.14
C TYR A 130 8.95 6.79 10.12
N TYR A 131 7.86 7.22 10.75
CA TYR A 131 7.93 8.34 11.67
C TYR A 131 8.78 8.03 12.90
N TRP A 132 8.74 6.78 13.37
CA TRP A 132 9.53 6.30 14.50
C TRP A 132 11.02 6.12 14.19
N LEU A 133 11.35 5.41 13.10
CA LEU A 133 12.72 5.03 12.73
C LEU A 133 13.42 6.04 11.82
N GLY A 134 12.67 6.97 11.23
CA GLY A 134 13.17 8.03 10.37
C GLY A 134 13.66 7.57 8.99
N PRO A 135 14.58 8.33 8.36
CA PRO A 135 14.97 8.12 6.97
C PRO A 135 15.72 6.80 6.71
N VAL A 136 16.38 6.25 7.73
CA VAL A 136 17.11 4.97 7.63
C VAL A 136 16.15 3.82 7.31
N PHE A 137 14.93 3.87 7.85
CA PHE A 137 13.91 2.88 7.57
C PHE A 137 13.48 2.85 6.11
N VAL A 138 13.49 3.98 5.40
CA VAL A 138 13.11 4.00 3.97
C VAL A 138 14.12 3.21 3.14
N LYS A 139 15.42 3.34 3.47
CA LYS A 139 16.51 2.67 2.74
C LYS A 139 16.52 1.16 2.96
N ILE A 140 16.34 0.71 4.21
CA ILE A 140 16.41 -0.70 4.57
C ILE A 140 15.03 -1.38 4.43
N GLY A 141 13.97 -0.66 4.80
CA GLY A 141 12.61 -1.16 4.88
C GLY A 141 12.06 -1.60 3.53
N LEU A 142 12.49 -1.01 2.41
CA LEU A 142 12.09 -1.48 1.08
C LEU A 142 12.61 -2.91 0.86
N PHE A 143 13.91 -3.16 1.09
CA PHE A 143 14.49 -4.50 0.94
C PHE A 143 13.86 -5.50 1.89
N VAL A 144 13.65 -5.13 3.16
CA VAL A 144 12.99 -5.99 4.14
C VAL A 144 11.56 -6.32 3.69
N THR A 145 10.80 -5.33 3.21
CA THR A 145 9.45 -5.54 2.70
C THR A 145 9.45 -6.51 1.52
N PHE A 146 10.39 -6.35 0.58
CA PHE A 146 10.52 -7.26 -0.56
C PHE A 146 10.88 -8.69 -0.13
N ILE A 147 11.85 -8.86 0.79
CA ILE A 147 12.25 -10.18 1.30
C ILE A 147 11.08 -10.85 2.02
N VAL A 148 10.34 -10.10 2.84
CA VAL A 148 9.19 -10.64 3.57
C VAL A 148 8.06 -10.98 2.60
N ALA A 149 7.72 -10.10 1.67
CA ALA A 149 6.59 -10.29 0.75
C ALA A 149 6.81 -11.43 -0.25
N PHE A 150 8.02 -11.57 -0.81
CA PHE A 150 8.31 -12.54 -1.87
C PHE A 150 9.08 -13.78 -1.39
N GLY A 151 9.81 -13.69 -0.28
CA GLY A 151 10.57 -14.81 0.27
C GLY A 151 9.85 -15.49 1.43
N VAL A 152 9.68 -14.76 2.54
CA VAL A 152 9.26 -15.35 3.82
C VAL A 152 7.75 -15.65 3.85
N ALA A 153 6.91 -14.71 3.43
CA ALA A 153 5.46 -14.86 3.56
C ALA A 153 4.87 -16.03 2.75
N PRO A 154 5.23 -16.24 1.47
CA PRO A 154 4.76 -17.40 0.71
C PRO A 154 5.25 -18.73 1.31
N MET A 155 6.49 -18.75 1.83
CA MET A 155 7.06 -19.93 2.48
C MET A 155 6.32 -20.29 3.77
N LEU A 156 6.07 -19.31 4.64
CA LEU A 156 5.29 -19.49 5.87
C LEU A 156 3.86 -19.92 5.56
N TYR A 157 3.21 -19.32 4.56
CA TYR A 157 1.87 -19.72 4.14
C TYR A 157 1.84 -21.18 3.68
N ASN A 158 2.74 -21.57 2.79
CA ASN A 158 2.80 -22.94 2.27
C ASN A 158 3.11 -23.97 3.39
N MET A 159 3.99 -23.63 4.33
CA MET A 159 4.27 -24.48 5.50
C MET A 159 3.07 -24.56 6.45
N GLY A 160 2.36 -23.45 6.64
CA GLY A 160 1.15 -23.34 7.45
C GLY A 160 0.03 -24.26 6.95
N VAL A 161 -0.24 -24.19 5.64
CA VAL A 161 -1.25 -25.03 4.98
C VAL A 161 -0.84 -26.50 5.01
N LYS A 162 0.41 -26.82 4.66
CA LYS A 162 0.87 -28.21 4.56
C LYS A 162 0.83 -28.95 5.91
N ASN A 163 1.15 -28.28 7.00
CA ASN A 163 1.26 -28.89 8.33
C ASN A 163 0.04 -28.62 9.21
N ASN A 164 -1.00 -27.96 8.69
CA ASN A 164 -2.19 -27.51 9.41
C ASN A 164 -1.86 -26.90 10.80
N PHE A 165 -0.82 -26.05 10.85
CA PHE A 165 -0.21 -25.64 12.13
C PHE A 165 -1.18 -24.93 13.10
N TRP A 166 -2.25 -24.34 12.59
CA TRP A 166 -3.07 -23.41 13.35
C TRP A 166 -4.51 -23.87 13.53
N GLY A 167 -4.94 -25.00 12.94
CA GLY A 167 -6.34 -25.43 12.91
C GLY A 167 -7.30 -24.38 12.30
N LEU A 168 -6.76 -23.32 11.72
CA LEU A 168 -7.51 -22.16 11.26
C LEU A 168 -8.34 -22.52 10.03
N LEU A 169 -7.93 -23.49 9.23
CA LEU A 169 -8.70 -23.97 8.07
C LEU A 169 -10.11 -24.42 8.49
N GLU A 170 -10.22 -25.20 9.57
CA GLU A 170 -11.51 -25.67 10.09
C GLU A 170 -12.37 -24.50 10.60
N VAL A 171 -11.74 -23.51 11.22
CA VAL A 171 -12.41 -22.28 11.67
C VAL A 171 -12.85 -21.43 10.47
N PHE A 172 -12.03 -21.32 9.43
CA PHE A 172 -12.36 -20.59 8.21
C PHE A 172 -13.55 -21.21 7.47
N GLU A 173 -13.62 -22.54 7.43
CA GLU A 173 -14.73 -23.29 6.83
C GLU A 173 -16.02 -23.26 7.66
N SER A 174 -15.90 -23.05 8.98
CA SER A 174 -17.06 -23.03 9.90
C SER A 174 -17.96 -21.80 9.77
N TYR A 175 -17.48 -20.70 9.18
CA TYR A 175 -18.23 -19.45 9.02
C TYR A 175 -18.41 -19.08 7.54
N PRO A 176 -19.50 -18.39 7.18
CA PRO A 176 -19.70 -17.87 5.83
C PRO A 176 -18.57 -16.93 5.40
N SER A 177 -18.18 -16.98 4.13
CA SER A 177 -17.10 -16.13 3.57
C SER A 177 -17.29 -14.63 3.82
N LEU A 178 -18.54 -14.16 3.82
CA LEU A 178 -18.89 -12.76 4.11
C LEU A 178 -18.46 -12.32 5.52
N PHE A 179 -18.53 -13.21 6.51
CA PHE A 179 -18.08 -12.93 7.87
C PHE A 179 -16.60 -12.56 7.88
N TRP A 180 -15.76 -13.35 7.20
CA TRP A 180 -14.33 -13.10 7.10
C TRP A 180 -13.99 -11.83 6.34
N VAL A 181 -14.76 -11.49 5.29
CA VAL A 181 -14.61 -10.21 4.58
C VAL A 181 -14.85 -9.04 5.54
N ILE A 182 -15.93 -9.07 6.32
CA ILE A 182 -16.25 -8.02 7.29
C ILE A 182 -15.16 -7.93 8.36
N VAL A 183 -14.71 -9.06 8.90
CA VAL A 183 -13.65 -9.10 9.91
C VAL A 183 -12.35 -8.51 9.37
N LEU A 184 -11.93 -8.87 8.15
CA LEU A 184 -10.72 -8.35 7.51
C LEU A 184 -10.80 -6.84 7.25
N LEU A 185 -11.94 -6.35 6.73
CA LEU A 185 -12.16 -4.93 6.49
C LEU A 185 -12.23 -4.12 7.80
N ALA A 186 -12.91 -4.65 8.82
CA ALA A 186 -12.97 -4.02 10.13
C ALA A 186 -11.59 -3.96 10.78
N PHE A 187 -10.85 -5.07 10.76
CA PHE A 187 -9.50 -5.15 11.30
C PHE A 187 -8.55 -4.17 10.61
N THR A 188 -8.52 -4.15 9.27
CA THR A 188 -7.69 -3.21 8.51
C THR A 188 -8.10 -1.76 8.73
N GLY A 189 -9.40 -1.46 8.81
CA GLY A 189 -9.91 -0.12 9.10
C GLY A 189 -9.49 0.37 10.49
N ILE A 190 -9.62 -0.47 11.53
CA ILE A 190 -9.17 -0.17 12.89
C ILE A 190 -7.65 0.05 12.90
N MET A 191 -6.90 -0.84 12.23
CA MET A 191 -5.45 -0.75 12.14
C MET A 191 -4.99 0.54 11.47
N LEU A 192 -5.64 0.96 10.37
CA LEU A 192 -5.39 2.25 9.71
C LEU A 192 -5.70 3.44 10.61
N PHE A 193 -6.82 3.39 11.34
CA PHE A 193 -7.21 4.46 12.24
C PHE A 193 -6.20 4.61 13.39
N LEU A 194 -5.84 3.52 14.07
CA LEU A 194 -4.82 3.51 15.11
C LEU A 194 -3.46 3.95 14.58
N SER A 195 -3.11 3.51 13.38
CA SER A 195 -1.89 3.90 12.69
C SER A 195 -1.82 5.41 12.44
N LEU A 196 -2.92 6.02 11.99
CA LEU A 196 -2.99 7.46 11.77
C LEU A 196 -2.80 8.24 13.08
N LEU A 197 -3.46 7.81 14.16
CA LEU A 197 -3.30 8.43 15.48
C LEU A 197 -1.85 8.34 15.97
N LEU A 198 -1.25 7.16 15.86
CA LEU A 198 0.12 6.91 16.32
C LEU A 198 1.14 7.69 15.48
N SER A 199 0.96 7.72 14.15
CA SER A 199 1.78 8.53 13.24
C SER A 199 1.68 10.03 13.54
N SER A 200 0.47 10.55 13.77
CA SER A 200 0.27 11.95 14.15
C SER A 200 0.96 12.28 15.47
N TRP A 201 0.87 11.38 16.45
CA TRP A 201 1.54 11.55 17.74
C TRP A 201 3.07 11.53 17.60
N LEU A 202 3.63 10.58 16.84
CA LEU A 202 5.07 10.50 16.57
C LEU A 202 5.58 11.75 15.86
N TYR A 203 4.86 12.21 14.82
CA TYR A 203 5.25 13.37 14.03
C TYR A 203 5.22 14.68 14.84
N ARG A 204 4.30 14.80 15.80
CA ARG A 204 4.25 15.96 16.72
C ARG A 204 5.46 16.05 17.64
N ARG A 205 5.99 14.89 18.08
CA ARG A 205 7.15 14.82 18.99
C ARG A 205 8.49 14.96 18.28
N LYS A 206 8.50 14.95 16.95
CA LYS A 206 9.72 15.02 16.17
C LYS A 206 10.13 16.49 16.03
N ASP A 207 11.37 16.76 16.42
CA ASP A 207 12.02 18.03 16.15
C ASP A 207 12.60 17.99 14.73
N PHE A 208 12.36 19.06 13.97
CA PHE A 208 12.75 19.22 12.57
C PHE A 208 13.61 20.46 12.41
#